data_AF-A0A951DFV2-F1
#
_entry.id   AF-A0A951DFV2-F1
#
_cell.length_a   1.000
_cell.length_b   1.000
_cell.length_c   1.000
_cell.angle_alpha   90.00
_cell.angle_beta   90.00
_cell.angle_gamma   90.00
#
_symmetry.space_group_name_H-M   'P 1'
#
loop_
_entity.id
_entity.type
_entity.pdbx_description
1 polymer ?
#
loop_
_entity_poly.entity_id
_entity_poly.type
_entity_poly.pdbx_seq_one_letter_code
_entity_poly.pdbx_strand_id
1 'polypeptide(L)'
;YLDLPVGVNHDGYDVWKEKNLYALDAAAGAPPDALFTSGQNWGFPPLHPAALRAQGYRHFIAYLRNHLRFAGVLRIDHLMMLHRLFWIPKGMEAKDGVYVKYRPEEYYAILALESQRARSLLIGENLGTVPPEVTPAMERHAIQQMYVVEYEAANPHLTGLRAPPANSVASLNTHDMFPIASFWEGHDVPYREKLGLIRGDDVARERGESERRRGVLTDFLRRDGWLKGEAWGTREILKALLAFLAASPARLVIVNLEDLWLELNPQNVPGTWREHPNWKRRLRLSLEQFAGDAAVIEALKLVDSRRPGRSDEPTRPAELEAASP
;
A
#
# COMPACT_ATOMS: atom_id res chain seq x y z
N TYR A 1 -0.26 -12.53 -6.92
CA TYR A 1 0.05 -11.43 -5.99
C TYR A 1 -0.54 -11.82 -4.65
N LEU A 2 0.27 -11.89 -3.60
CA LEU A 2 -0.18 -12.11 -2.22
C LEU A 2 0.33 -10.99 -1.33
N ASP A 3 -0.27 -10.88 -0.15
CA ASP A 3 0.06 -9.89 0.87
C ASP A 3 0.47 -10.61 2.17
N LEU A 4 1.61 -10.25 2.74
CA LEU A 4 2.15 -10.80 3.97
C LEU A 4 1.88 -9.80 5.11
N PRO A 5 0.99 -10.13 6.07
CA PRO A 5 0.68 -9.24 7.18
C PRO A 5 1.88 -9.07 8.13
N VAL A 6 1.89 -7.96 8.86
CA VAL A 6 2.95 -7.61 9.83
C VAL A 6 3.06 -8.61 10.98
N GLY A 7 1.94 -9.23 11.37
CA GLY A 7 1.87 -10.07 12.56
C GLY A 7 0.66 -11.00 12.59
N VAL A 8 0.53 -11.69 13.72
CA VAL A 8 -0.45 -12.76 13.94
C VAL A 8 -1.21 -12.52 15.23
N ASN A 9 -2.45 -13.00 15.33
CA ASN A 9 -3.26 -12.85 16.53
C ASN A 9 -2.52 -13.39 17.78
N HIS A 10 -2.59 -12.65 18.90
CA HIS A 10 -1.99 -13.01 20.19
C HIS A 10 -2.34 -14.44 20.63
N ASP A 11 -3.58 -14.85 20.44
CA ASP A 11 -4.09 -16.17 20.86
C ASP A 11 -4.08 -17.19 19.71
N GLY A 12 -3.37 -16.87 18.62
CA GLY A 12 -3.28 -17.69 17.42
C GLY A 12 -2.31 -18.86 17.53
N TYR A 13 -2.37 -19.77 16.54
CA TYR A 13 -1.56 -20.98 16.47
C TYR A 13 -0.05 -20.70 16.52
N ASP A 14 0.42 -19.69 15.78
CA ASP A 14 1.86 -19.38 15.71
C ASP A 14 2.40 -18.91 17.07
N VAL A 15 1.63 -18.09 17.79
CA VAL A 15 1.99 -17.63 19.13
C VAL A 15 1.93 -18.77 20.14
N TRP A 16 0.94 -19.65 20.04
CA TRP A 16 0.85 -20.85 20.87
C TRP A 16 2.05 -21.78 20.67
N LYS A 17 2.43 -22.04 19.41
CA LYS A 17 3.49 -22.98 19.04
C LYS A 17 4.89 -22.42 19.28
N GLU A 18 5.14 -21.18 18.89
CA GLU A 18 6.46 -20.54 18.90
C GLU A 18 6.53 -19.44 19.97
N LYS A 19 5.90 -19.67 21.13
CA LYS A 19 5.70 -18.68 22.21
C LYS A 19 6.94 -17.85 22.55
N ASN A 20 8.11 -18.48 22.60
CA ASN A 20 9.38 -17.85 22.95
C ASN A 20 9.91 -16.87 21.88
N LEU A 21 9.33 -16.88 20.68
CA LEU A 21 9.67 -15.95 19.60
C LEU A 21 8.86 -14.65 19.65
N TYR A 22 7.84 -14.54 20.51
CA TYR A 22 6.94 -13.39 20.58
C TYR A 22 7.10 -12.65 21.92
N ALA A 23 7.01 -11.32 21.88
CA ALA A 23 6.95 -10.50 23.08
C ALA A 23 5.49 -10.36 23.54
N LEU A 24 5.04 -11.26 24.42
CA LEU A 24 3.63 -11.37 24.83
C LEU A 24 3.14 -10.24 25.74
N ASP A 25 4.07 -9.55 26.40
CA ASP A 25 3.77 -8.38 27.23
C ASP A 25 3.89 -7.05 26.46
N ALA A 26 3.86 -7.12 25.13
CA ALA A 26 3.80 -5.98 24.24
C ALA A 26 2.83 -6.22 23.08
N ALA A 27 2.29 -5.14 22.54
CA ALA A 27 1.53 -5.14 21.29
C ALA A 27 2.26 -4.26 20.26
N ALA A 28 2.22 -4.65 18.99
CA ALA A 28 2.66 -3.79 17.91
C ALA A 28 1.62 -2.70 17.62
N GLY A 29 2.09 -1.56 17.14
CA GLY A 29 1.24 -0.42 16.81
C GLY A 29 1.97 0.65 16.00
N ALA A 30 1.44 1.86 16.07
CA ALA A 30 2.05 3.06 15.51
C ALA A 30 1.94 4.22 16.53
N PRO A 31 2.95 5.12 16.58
CA PRO A 31 2.84 6.33 17.40
C PRO A 31 1.74 7.26 16.87
N PRO A 32 1.31 8.25 17.67
CA PRO A 32 0.50 9.35 17.17
C PRO A 32 1.12 10.02 15.94
N ASP A 33 0.29 10.25 14.91
CA ASP A 33 0.68 10.99 13.70
C ASP A 33 -0.41 11.98 13.25
N ALA A 34 -0.17 12.67 12.13
CA ALA A 34 -1.07 13.70 11.62
C ALA A 34 -2.47 13.17 11.23
N LEU A 35 -2.57 11.90 10.82
CA LEU A 35 -3.83 11.26 10.44
C LEU A 35 -4.49 10.52 11.62
N PHE A 36 -3.68 10.03 12.58
CA PHE A 36 -4.09 9.24 13.74
C PHE A 36 -3.50 9.83 15.04
N THR A 37 -4.14 10.88 15.55
CA THR A 37 -3.65 11.69 16.69
C THR A 37 -3.54 10.94 18.03
N SER A 38 -4.19 9.79 18.17
CA SER A 38 -4.09 8.94 19.36
C SER A 38 -3.05 7.81 19.23
N GLY A 39 -2.40 7.68 18.06
CA GLY A 39 -1.65 6.50 17.70
C GLY A 39 -2.54 5.29 17.43
N GLN A 40 -1.94 4.14 17.17
CA GLN A 40 -2.66 2.90 16.86
C GLN A 40 -2.10 1.75 17.68
N ASN A 41 -2.99 0.92 18.22
CA ASN A 41 -2.63 -0.37 18.81
C ASN A 41 -3.23 -1.48 17.94
N TRP A 42 -2.39 -2.25 17.28
CA TRP A 42 -2.81 -3.33 16.37
C TRP A 42 -3.06 -4.65 17.09
N GLY A 43 -2.72 -4.74 18.38
CA GLY A 43 -3.12 -5.82 19.28
C GLY A 43 -2.39 -7.16 19.10
N PHE A 44 -1.46 -7.28 18.14
CA PHE A 44 -0.65 -8.49 17.98
C PHE A 44 0.69 -8.40 18.72
N PRO A 45 1.21 -9.51 19.28
CA PRO A 45 2.53 -9.51 19.88
C PRO A 45 3.61 -9.46 18.79
N PRO A 46 4.59 -8.56 18.89
CA PRO A 46 5.68 -8.49 17.92
C PRO A 46 6.66 -9.67 18.09
N LEU A 47 7.33 -10.06 17.01
CA LEU A 47 8.44 -11.01 17.08
C LEU A 47 9.61 -10.40 17.86
N HIS A 48 10.13 -11.14 18.83
CA HIS A 48 11.27 -10.72 19.64
C HIS A 48 12.57 -10.81 18.83
N PRO A 49 13.27 -9.69 18.54
CA PRO A 49 14.37 -9.67 17.58
C PRO A 49 15.54 -10.58 17.98
N ALA A 50 15.91 -10.62 19.27
CA ALA A 50 17.00 -11.49 19.73
C ALA A 50 16.65 -12.99 19.67
N ALA A 51 15.44 -13.38 20.08
CA ALA A 51 14.99 -14.77 20.05
C ALA A 51 14.89 -15.31 18.62
N LEU A 52 14.35 -14.52 17.69
CA LEU A 52 14.27 -14.88 16.28
C LEU A 52 15.67 -15.07 15.68
N ARG A 53 16.61 -14.17 15.99
CA ARG A 53 18.02 -14.28 15.56
C ARG A 53 18.72 -15.51 16.15
N ALA A 54 18.49 -15.81 17.43
CA ALA A 54 19.07 -16.99 18.09
C ALA A 54 18.63 -18.31 17.45
N GLN A 55 17.44 -18.34 16.82
CA GLN A 55 16.94 -19.47 16.04
C GLN A 55 17.39 -19.45 14.56
N GLY A 56 18.31 -18.54 14.19
CA GLY A 56 18.74 -18.37 12.80
C GLY A 56 17.59 -18.00 11.86
N TYR A 57 16.60 -17.22 12.35
CA TYR A 57 15.44 -16.76 11.58
C TYR A 57 14.54 -17.87 11.02
N ARG A 58 14.63 -19.10 11.52
CA ARG A 58 13.88 -20.25 11.01
C ARG A 58 12.37 -19.96 10.85
N HIS A 59 11.74 -19.35 11.85
CA HIS A 59 10.31 -19.02 11.81
C HIS A 59 9.96 -18.00 10.71
N PHE A 60 10.73 -16.92 10.60
CA PHE A 60 10.59 -15.89 9.56
C PHE A 60 10.71 -16.48 8.15
N ILE A 61 11.75 -17.28 7.94
CA ILE A 61 12.00 -17.98 6.68
C ILE A 61 10.85 -18.94 6.34
N ALA A 62 10.31 -19.65 7.34
CA ALA A 62 9.27 -20.65 7.14
C ALA A 62 7.97 -20.04 6.57
N TYR A 63 7.45 -18.98 7.20
CA TYR A 63 6.23 -18.36 6.70
C TYR A 63 6.46 -17.59 5.39
N LEU A 64 7.66 -17.01 5.19
CA LEU A 64 8.01 -16.36 3.94
C LEU A 64 8.01 -17.35 2.78
N ARG A 65 8.69 -18.49 2.95
CA ARG A 65 8.68 -19.59 1.96
C ARG A 65 7.27 -20.08 1.69
N ASN A 66 6.42 -20.19 2.72
CA ASN A 66 5.05 -20.64 2.53
C ASN A 66 4.26 -19.69 1.61
N HIS A 67 4.37 -18.37 1.78
CA HIS A 67 3.71 -17.40 0.89
C HIS A 67 4.31 -17.44 -0.52
N LEU A 68 5.64 -17.47 -0.63
CA LEU A 68 6.36 -17.45 -1.90
C LEU A 68 6.11 -18.70 -2.77
N ARG A 69 5.71 -19.84 -2.17
CA ARG A 69 5.25 -21.01 -2.93
C ARG A 69 4.06 -20.73 -3.85
N PHE A 70 3.24 -19.74 -3.52
CA PHE A 70 2.00 -19.42 -4.24
C PHE A 70 2.02 -18.03 -4.90
N ALA A 71 3.08 -17.25 -4.70
CA ALA A 71 3.12 -15.85 -5.09
C ALA A 71 4.28 -15.55 -6.04
N GLY A 72 3.98 -15.20 -7.29
CA GLY A 72 4.96 -14.54 -8.18
C GLY A 72 5.24 -13.07 -7.81
N VAL A 73 4.39 -12.48 -6.97
CA VAL A 73 4.57 -11.14 -6.39
C VAL A 73 4.07 -11.18 -4.94
N LEU A 74 4.89 -10.76 -3.99
CA LEU A 74 4.56 -10.71 -2.57
C LEU A 74 4.72 -9.28 -2.05
N ARG A 75 3.63 -8.68 -1.56
CA ARG A 75 3.68 -7.46 -0.75
C ARG A 75 4.02 -7.83 0.68
N ILE A 76 4.94 -7.07 1.28
CA ILE A 76 5.30 -7.13 2.68
C ILE A 76 4.69 -5.89 3.32
N ASP A 77 3.67 -6.13 4.14
CA ASP A 77 3.00 -5.07 4.89
C ASP A 77 3.96 -4.44 5.92
N HIS A 78 3.91 -3.12 6.07
CA HIS A 78 4.73 -2.36 7.00
C HIS A 78 6.23 -2.71 6.94
N LEU A 79 6.88 -2.54 5.77
CA LEU A 79 8.29 -2.93 5.57
C LEU A 79 9.25 -2.25 6.57
N MET A 80 8.85 -1.13 7.15
CA MET A 80 9.56 -0.46 8.24
C MET A 80 9.86 -1.42 9.41
N MET A 81 9.04 -2.47 9.63
CA MET A 81 9.24 -3.49 10.66
C MET A 81 10.63 -4.16 10.61
N LEU A 82 11.27 -4.21 9.44
CA LEU A 82 12.62 -4.78 9.29
C LEU A 82 13.70 -3.92 9.97
N HIS A 83 13.42 -2.63 10.15
CA HIS A 83 14.30 -1.66 10.80
C HIS A 83 13.88 -1.40 12.25
N ARG A 84 12.59 -1.13 12.45
CA ARG A 84 12.01 -0.85 13.76
C ARG A 84 10.51 -1.16 13.76
N LEU A 85 10.00 -1.59 14.90
CA LEU A 85 8.56 -1.73 15.13
C LEU A 85 8.19 -1.00 16.41
N PHE A 86 7.06 -0.30 16.40
CA PHE A 86 6.59 0.42 17.57
C PHE A 86 5.86 -0.53 18.52
N TRP A 87 6.41 -0.70 19.71
CA TRP A 87 5.93 -1.63 20.73
C TRP A 87 5.24 -0.84 21.84
N ILE A 88 4.01 -1.26 22.16
CA ILE A 88 3.19 -0.71 23.24
C ILE A 88 3.21 -1.74 24.37
N PRO A 89 3.77 -1.43 25.55
CA PRO A 89 3.74 -2.36 26.68
C PRO A 89 2.30 -2.67 27.10
N LYS A 90 2.09 -3.90 27.58
CA LYS A 90 0.78 -4.38 28.01
C LYS A 90 0.17 -3.45 29.07
N GLY A 91 -1.07 -3.03 28.84
CA GLY A 91 -1.82 -2.15 29.74
C GLY A 91 -1.56 -0.66 29.54
N MET A 92 -0.73 -0.27 28.58
CA MET A 92 -0.45 1.14 28.25
C MET A 92 -1.24 1.62 27.02
N GLU A 93 -1.34 2.94 26.86
CA GLU A 93 -1.96 3.55 25.68
C GLU A 93 -0.98 3.57 24.49
N ALA A 94 -1.49 3.72 23.27
CA ALA A 94 -0.65 3.72 22.07
C ALA A 94 0.42 4.82 22.08
N LYS A 95 0.13 5.99 22.67
CA LYS A 95 1.09 7.09 22.80
C LYS A 95 2.31 6.75 23.67
N ASP A 96 2.22 5.74 24.52
CA ASP A 96 3.28 5.37 25.48
C ASP A 96 4.24 4.30 24.93
N GLY A 97 4.05 3.88 23.68
CA GLY A 97 4.93 2.90 23.05
C GLY A 97 6.32 3.46 22.69
N VAL A 98 7.21 2.55 22.30
CA VAL A 98 8.58 2.87 21.89
C VAL A 98 8.99 2.09 20.64
N TYR A 99 9.88 2.65 19.83
CA TYR A 99 10.47 1.91 18.72
C TYR A 99 11.52 0.91 19.21
N VAL A 100 11.31 -0.37 18.94
CA VAL A 100 12.30 -1.43 19.12
C VAL A 100 13.01 -1.67 17.79
N LYS A 101 14.35 -1.65 17.81
CA LYS A 101 15.18 -1.83 16.61
C LYS A 101 15.32 -3.31 16.23
N TYR A 102 15.30 -3.57 14.93
CA TYR A 102 15.53 -4.85 14.30
C TYR A 102 16.88 -4.84 13.55
N ARG A 103 17.19 -5.92 12.82
CA ARG A 103 18.46 -6.11 12.08
C ARG A 103 18.18 -6.08 10.57
N PRO A 104 17.99 -4.89 9.97
CA PRO A 104 17.44 -4.78 8.61
C PRO A 104 18.25 -5.54 7.57
N GLU A 105 19.58 -5.46 7.61
CA GLU A 105 20.46 -6.16 6.66
C GLU A 105 20.28 -7.70 6.69
N GLU A 106 20.03 -8.28 7.88
CA GLU A 106 19.78 -9.72 8.01
C GLU A 106 18.41 -10.09 7.40
N TYR A 107 17.39 -9.27 7.63
CA TYR A 107 16.06 -9.46 7.02
C TYR A 107 16.10 -9.28 5.50
N TYR A 108 16.74 -8.23 4.99
CA TYR A 108 16.85 -8.00 3.56
C TYR A 108 17.62 -9.10 2.84
N ALA A 109 18.70 -9.63 3.45
CA ALA A 109 19.42 -10.78 2.92
C ALA A 109 18.52 -12.02 2.79
N ILE A 110 17.70 -12.31 3.81
CA ILE A 110 16.73 -13.41 3.77
C ILE A 110 15.66 -13.17 2.70
N LEU A 111 15.08 -11.97 2.67
CA LEU A 111 14.06 -11.60 1.69
C LEU A 111 14.56 -11.75 0.26
N ALA A 112 15.75 -11.20 -0.04
CA ALA A 112 16.37 -11.31 -1.36
C ALA A 112 16.66 -12.77 -1.72
N LEU A 113 17.22 -13.57 -0.79
CA LEU A 113 17.51 -14.98 -1.03
C LEU A 113 16.24 -15.78 -1.34
N GLU A 114 15.21 -15.66 -0.50
CA GLU A 114 13.98 -16.43 -0.67
C GLU A 114 13.17 -15.96 -1.89
N SER A 115 13.17 -14.66 -2.19
CA SER A 115 12.63 -14.09 -3.44
C SER A 115 13.30 -14.68 -4.68
N GLN A 116 14.64 -14.74 -4.71
CA GLN A 116 15.38 -15.34 -5.82
C GLN A 116 15.09 -16.83 -5.97
N ARG A 117 15.04 -17.58 -4.87
CA ARG A 117 14.70 -19.02 -4.89
C ARG A 117 13.30 -19.28 -5.44
N ALA A 118 12.34 -18.41 -5.12
CA ALA A 118 10.96 -18.52 -5.58
C ALA A 118 10.69 -17.85 -6.93
N ARG A 119 11.64 -17.07 -7.46
CA ARG A 119 11.48 -16.21 -8.65
C ARG A 119 10.31 -15.23 -8.50
N SER A 120 10.19 -14.64 -7.32
CA SER A 120 9.07 -13.76 -6.96
C SER A 120 9.53 -12.33 -6.78
N LEU A 121 8.73 -11.38 -7.28
CA LEU A 121 8.91 -9.96 -7.02
C LEU A 121 8.48 -9.61 -5.59
N LEU A 122 9.28 -8.82 -4.87
CA LEU A 122 8.90 -8.28 -3.57
C LEU A 122 8.46 -6.83 -3.70
N ILE A 123 7.38 -6.48 -3.00
CA ILE A 123 6.91 -5.11 -2.81
C ILE A 123 6.98 -4.83 -1.32
N GLY A 124 7.64 -3.76 -0.91
CA GLY A 124 7.60 -3.28 0.46
C GLY A 124 6.61 -2.16 0.57
N GLU A 125 5.63 -2.28 1.47
CA GLU A 125 4.82 -1.13 1.84
C GLU A 125 5.68 -0.16 2.66
N ASN A 126 5.94 1.01 2.08
CA ASN A 126 6.74 2.09 2.66
C ASN A 126 5.93 3.39 2.71
N LEU A 127 4.78 3.37 3.37
CA LEU A 127 3.85 4.48 3.54
C LEU A 127 3.86 4.97 5.01
N GLY A 128 3.34 6.18 5.22
CA GLY A 128 3.30 6.81 6.55
C GLY A 128 4.66 7.35 7.01
N THR A 129 5.04 7.10 8.27
CA THR A 129 6.27 7.63 8.87
C THR A 129 7.48 6.75 8.56
N VAL A 130 8.04 6.93 7.37
CA VAL A 130 9.15 6.11 6.85
C VAL A 130 10.52 6.64 7.29
N PRO A 131 11.35 5.84 7.98
CA PRO A 131 12.74 6.22 8.24
C PRO A 131 13.53 6.46 6.95
N PRO A 132 14.42 7.47 6.89
CA PRO A 132 15.16 7.83 5.67
C PRO A 132 16.04 6.70 5.13
N GLU A 133 16.43 5.73 5.97
CA GLU A 133 17.21 4.56 5.59
C GLU A 133 16.41 3.46 4.85
N VAL A 134 15.07 3.47 4.91
CA VAL A 134 14.23 2.39 4.36
C VAL A 134 14.24 2.39 2.85
N THR A 135 13.95 3.53 2.20
CA THR A 135 13.91 3.62 0.74
C THR A 135 15.25 3.24 0.10
N PRO A 136 16.41 3.77 0.54
CA PRO A 136 17.71 3.33 0.01
C PRO A 136 17.97 1.82 0.23
N ALA A 137 17.52 1.24 1.34
CA ALA A 137 17.68 -0.21 1.57
C ALA A 137 16.82 -1.03 0.60
N MET A 138 15.57 -0.62 0.36
CA MET A 138 14.70 -1.26 -0.64
C MET A 138 15.34 -1.26 -2.03
N GLU A 139 15.92 -0.13 -2.44
CA GLU A 139 16.61 0.03 -3.72
C GLU A 139 17.80 -0.92 -3.84
N ARG A 140 18.67 -0.96 -2.82
CA ARG A 140 19.83 -1.88 -2.80
C ARG A 140 19.44 -3.35 -2.94
N HIS A 141 18.29 -3.73 -2.40
CA HIS A 141 17.80 -5.13 -2.39
C HIS A 141 16.74 -5.42 -3.45
N ALA A 142 16.53 -4.51 -4.42
CA ALA A 142 15.57 -4.65 -5.51
C ALA A 142 14.11 -4.90 -5.05
N ILE A 143 13.75 -4.43 -3.86
CA ILE A 143 12.37 -4.47 -3.36
C ILE A 143 11.63 -3.26 -3.91
N GLN A 144 10.47 -3.50 -4.51
CA GLN A 144 9.68 -2.42 -5.09
C GLN A 144 9.04 -1.58 -4.00
N GLN A 145 9.04 -0.26 -4.19
CA GLN A 145 8.34 0.69 -3.33
C GLN A 145 6.87 0.82 -3.73
N MET A 146 6.02 1.24 -2.80
CA MET A 146 4.64 1.62 -3.09
C MET A 146 4.57 3.11 -3.43
N TYR A 147 4.01 3.41 -4.60
CA TYR A 147 3.61 4.75 -4.99
C TYR A 147 2.08 4.82 -4.89
N VAL A 148 1.56 5.75 -4.10
CA VAL A 148 0.12 5.93 -3.92
C VAL A 148 -0.24 7.39 -4.18
N VAL A 149 -1.11 7.63 -5.15
CA VAL A 149 -1.47 9.00 -5.61
C VAL A 149 -1.91 9.90 -4.46
N GLU A 150 -2.79 9.42 -3.60
CA GLU A 150 -3.31 10.22 -2.49
C GLU A 150 -2.23 10.61 -1.46
N TYR A 151 -1.24 9.73 -1.22
CA TYR A 151 -0.08 10.05 -0.37
C TYR A 151 0.87 11.06 -1.04
N GLU A 152 1.10 10.93 -2.35
CA GLU A 152 1.93 11.89 -3.09
C GLU A 152 1.28 13.28 -3.16
N ALA A 153 -0.04 13.35 -3.33
CA ALA A 153 -0.79 14.61 -3.27
C ALA A 153 -0.79 15.23 -1.87
N ALA A 154 -0.70 14.41 -0.82
CA ALA A 154 -0.60 14.87 0.56
C ALA A 154 0.77 15.49 0.88
N ASN A 155 1.82 15.18 0.11
CA ASN A 155 3.18 15.64 0.37
C ASN A 155 3.28 17.18 0.33
N PRO A 156 3.60 17.86 1.45
CA PRO A 156 3.64 19.32 1.52
C PRO A 156 4.80 19.94 0.74
N HIS A 157 5.77 19.14 0.33
CA HIS A 157 6.94 19.58 -0.45
C HIS A 157 6.71 19.52 -1.96
N LEU A 158 5.53 19.08 -2.42
CA LEU A 158 5.20 18.94 -3.84
C LEU A 158 4.04 19.88 -4.23
N THR A 159 4.14 20.45 -5.42
CA THR A 159 3.09 21.27 -6.08
C THR A 159 2.37 20.50 -7.19
N GLY A 160 2.40 19.16 -7.11
CA GLY A 160 1.86 18.23 -8.09
C GLY A 160 2.30 16.81 -7.76
N LEU A 161 2.20 15.91 -8.73
CA LEU A 161 2.68 14.53 -8.59
C LEU A 161 4.02 14.32 -9.27
N ARG A 162 4.86 13.47 -8.68
CA ARG A 162 6.04 12.92 -9.36
C ARG A 162 5.62 11.69 -10.14
N ALA A 163 6.23 11.44 -11.29
CA ALA A 163 5.97 10.17 -11.97
C ALA A 163 6.42 9.00 -11.07
N PRO A 164 5.59 7.94 -10.92
CA PRO A 164 5.99 6.72 -10.23
C PRO A 164 7.34 6.19 -10.78
N PRO A 165 8.35 5.93 -9.94
CA PRO A 165 9.65 5.50 -10.42
C PRO A 165 9.64 4.05 -10.92
N ALA A 166 10.64 3.65 -11.70
CA ALA A 166 10.68 2.31 -12.31
C ALA A 166 10.69 1.16 -11.30
N ASN A 167 11.24 1.40 -10.11
CA ASN A 167 11.31 0.46 -8.99
C ASN A 167 10.09 0.54 -8.05
N SER A 168 8.92 0.94 -8.56
CA SER A 168 7.70 1.00 -7.75
C SER A 168 6.54 0.18 -8.29
N VAL A 169 5.57 -0.04 -7.42
CA VAL A 169 4.21 -0.45 -7.75
C VAL A 169 3.29 0.72 -7.44
N ALA A 170 2.56 1.16 -8.46
CA ALA A 170 1.73 2.36 -8.39
C ALA A 170 0.26 2.03 -8.23
N SER A 171 -0.45 2.73 -7.35
CA SER A 171 -1.90 2.68 -7.21
C SER A 171 -2.49 4.06 -6.93
N LEU A 172 -3.82 4.19 -7.08
CA LEU A 172 -4.53 5.42 -6.72
C LEU A 172 -4.60 5.57 -5.19
N ASN A 173 -5.03 4.49 -4.54
CA ASN A 173 -5.27 4.38 -3.11
C ASN A 173 -4.92 2.95 -2.65
N THR A 174 -5.26 2.60 -1.42
CA THR A 174 -5.12 1.24 -0.85
C THR A 174 -6.43 0.81 -0.20
N HIS A 175 -6.50 -0.43 0.28
CA HIS A 175 -7.66 -0.95 0.99
C HIS A 175 -7.93 -0.22 2.34
N ASP A 176 -6.93 0.48 2.87
CA ASP A 176 -7.01 1.29 4.11
C ASP A 176 -7.48 2.73 3.86
N MET A 177 -7.75 3.07 2.60
CA MET A 177 -8.12 4.42 2.19
C MET A 177 -9.55 4.44 1.64
N PHE A 178 -10.13 5.64 1.58
CA PHE A 178 -11.40 5.83 0.89
C PHE A 178 -11.18 5.60 -0.61
N PRO A 179 -12.13 4.96 -1.32
CA PRO A 179 -12.05 4.86 -2.77
C PRO A 179 -11.96 6.25 -3.42
N ILE A 180 -11.38 6.33 -4.61
CA ILE A 180 -11.06 7.61 -5.25
C ILE A 180 -12.30 8.47 -5.46
N ALA A 181 -13.46 7.85 -5.73
CA ALA A 181 -14.72 8.56 -5.89
C ALA A 181 -15.18 9.21 -4.58
N SER A 182 -15.04 8.51 -3.45
CA SER A 182 -15.37 9.02 -2.13
C SER A 182 -14.48 10.20 -1.73
N PHE A 183 -13.17 10.07 -1.95
CA PHE A 183 -12.21 11.16 -1.72
C PHE A 183 -12.48 12.36 -2.63
N TRP A 184 -12.75 12.13 -3.92
CA TRP A 184 -12.98 13.18 -4.89
C TRP A 184 -14.26 13.98 -4.61
N GLU A 185 -15.33 13.29 -4.22
CA GLU A 185 -16.60 13.91 -3.86
C GLU A 185 -16.62 14.49 -2.43
N GLY A 186 -15.54 14.30 -1.65
CA GLY A 186 -15.39 14.85 -0.31
C GLY A 186 -16.24 14.14 0.75
N HIS A 187 -16.53 12.86 0.56
CA HIS A 187 -17.26 12.03 1.54
C HIS A 187 -16.35 11.51 2.66
N ASP A 188 -15.04 11.47 2.45
CA ASP A 188 -14.02 10.96 3.38
C ASP A 188 -14.07 11.65 4.76
N VAL A 189 -14.07 12.99 4.78
CA VAL A 189 -14.04 13.78 6.02
C VAL A 189 -15.34 13.68 6.82
N PRO A 190 -16.54 13.92 6.24
CA PRO A 190 -17.81 13.69 6.95
C PRO A 190 -17.96 12.26 7.49
N TYR A 191 -17.43 11.26 6.77
CA TYR A 191 -17.48 9.88 7.20
C TYR A 191 -16.61 9.63 8.43
N ARG A 192 -15.37 10.15 8.44
CA ARG A 192 -14.47 10.07 9.62
C ARG A 192 -15.04 10.82 10.82
N GLU A 193 -15.67 11.98 10.60
CA GLU A 193 -16.36 12.76 11.64
C GLU A 193 -17.50 11.96 12.27
N LYS A 194 -18.34 11.32 11.45
CA LYS A 194 -19.45 10.46 11.92
C LYS A 194 -18.95 9.28 12.76
N LEU A 195 -17.80 8.72 12.43
CA LEU A 195 -17.16 7.66 13.20
C LEU A 195 -16.44 8.17 14.46
N GLY A 196 -16.39 9.48 14.66
CA GLY A 196 -15.74 10.12 15.79
C GLY A 196 -14.22 10.04 15.76
N LEU A 197 -13.62 9.79 14.58
CA LEU A 197 -12.17 9.72 14.37
C LEU A 197 -11.53 11.11 14.30
N ILE A 198 -12.30 12.12 13.91
CA ILE A 198 -11.94 13.53 13.89
C ILE A 198 -13.08 14.32 14.53
N ARG A 199 -12.77 15.38 15.28
CA ARG A 199 -13.77 16.14 16.07
C ARG A 199 -13.38 17.61 16.19
N GLY A 200 -14.38 18.47 16.33
CA GLY A 200 -14.17 19.91 16.57
C GLY A 200 -13.32 20.56 15.48
N ASP A 201 -12.31 21.33 15.90
CA ASP A 201 -11.44 22.10 15.00
C ASP A 201 -10.67 21.22 13.99
N ASP A 202 -10.45 19.93 14.30
CA ASP A 202 -9.81 18.98 13.38
C ASP A 202 -10.65 18.78 12.11
N VAL A 203 -11.98 18.87 12.18
CA VAL A 203 -12.86 18.66 11.01
C VAL A 203 -12.63 19.73 9.95
N ALA A 204 -12.53 21.00 10.37
CA ALA A 204 -12.29 22.10 9.45
C ALA A 204 -10.89 22.01 8.82
N ARG A 205 -9.87 21.64 9.61
CA ARG A 205 -8.50 21.38 9.10
C ARG A 205 -8.50 20.27 8.05
N GLU A 206 -9.11 19.13 8.35
CA GLU A 206 -9.15 17.96 7.46
C GLU A 206 -9.93 18.25 6.16
N ARG A 207 -11.02 19.03 6.22
CA ARG A 207 -11.72 19.51 5.01
C ARG A 207 -10.78 20.35 4.15
N GLY A 208 -10.09 21.32 4.73
CA GLY A 208 -9.13 22.16 4.01
C GLY A 208 -7.97 21.36 3.40
N GLU A 209 -7.45 20.36 4.12
CA GLU A 209 -6.39 19.48 3.60
C GLU A 209 -6.90 18.56 2.48
N SER A 210 -8.12 18.05 2.59
CA SER A 210 -8.77 17.24 1.55
C SER A 210 -9.03 18.09 0.28
N GLU A 211 -9.51 19.32 0.43
CA GLU A 211 -9.68 20.29 -0.67
C GLU A 211 -8.34 20.65 -1.32
N ARG A 212 -7.31 20.94 -0.51
CA ARG A 212 -5.96 21.22 -1.01
C ARG A 212 -5.42 20.05 -1.84
N ARG A 213 -5.56 18.81 -1.37
CA ARG A 213 -5.12 17.61 -2.11
C ARG A 213 -5.85 17.46 -3.44
N ARG A 214 -7.18 17.65 -3.47
CA ARG A 214 -7.95 17.67 -4.73
C ARG A 214 -7.49 18.79 -5.68
N GLY A 215 -7.19 19.97 -5.14
CA GLY A 215 -6.61 21.08 -5.89
C GLY A 215 -5.28 20.72 -6.55
N VAL A 216 -4.33 20.16 -5.77
CA VAL A 216 -3.01 19.71 -6.28
C VAL A 216 -3.16 18.69 -7.42
N LEU A 217 -4.08 17.72 -7.27
CA LEU A 217 -4.35 16.74 -8.32
C LEU A 217 -4.93 17.39 -9.58
N THR A 218 -5.89 18.30 -9.42
CA THR A 218 -6.52 18.99 -10.54
C THR A 218 -5.51 19.82 -11.31
N ASP A 219 -4.74 20.64 -10.60
CA ASP A 219 -3.73 21.51 -11.19
C ASP A 219 -2.67 20.70 -11.92
N PHE A 220 -2.20 19.61 -11.31
CA PHE A 220 -1.27 18.67 -11.93
C PHE A 220 -1.86 18.06 -13.21
N LEU A 221 -3.06 17.48 -13.14
CA LEU A 221 -3.67 16.80 -14.28
C LEU A 221 -3.94 17.74 -15.46
N ARG A 222 -4.33 19.00 -15.19
CA ARG A 222 -4.50 20.03 -16.21
C ARG A 222 -3.17 20.46 -16.81
N ARG A 223 -2.22 20.84 -15.95
CA ARG A 223 -0.91 21.37 -16.37
C ARG A 223 -0.16 20.37 -17.23
N ASP A 224 -0.20 19.10 -16.84
CA ASP A 224 0.53 18.02 -17.52
C ASP A 224 -0.31 17.37 -18.65
N GLY A 225 -1.49 17.92 -18.96
CA GLY A 225 -2.29 17.56 -20.14
C GLY A 225 -3.08 16.26 -20.04
N TRP A 226 -3.18 15.67 -18.85
CA TRP A 226 -4.00 14.48 -18.57
C TRP A 226 -5.50 14.77 -18.58
N LEU A 227 -5.87 16.02 -18.33
CA LEU A 227 -7.24 16.48 -18.20
C LEU A 227 -7.48 17.71 -19.10
N LYS A 228 -8.57 17.70 -19.87
CA LYS A 228 -8.94 18.76 -20.83
C LYS A 228 -10.31 19.34 -20.50
N GLY A 229 -10.54 20.63 -20.78
CA GLY A 229 -11.80 21.33 -20.49
C GLY A 229 -11.79 22.08 -19.16
N GLU A 230 -12.98 22.36 -18.60
CA GLU A 230 -13.14 23.16 -17.37
C GLU A 230 -14.07 22.53 -16.31
N ALA A 231 -14.81 21.47 -16.64
CA ALA A 231 -15.69 20.77 -15.71
C ALA A 231 -15.50 19.25 -15.85
N TRP A 232 -15.11 18.59 -14.76
CA TRP A 232 -14.78 17.16 -14.76
C TRP A 232 -15.56 16.44 -13.66
N GLY A 233 -16.25 15.38 -14.04
CA GLY A 233 -16.84 14.47 -13.09
C GLY A 233 -15.79 13.54 -12.49
N THR A 234 -16.21 12.78 -11.48
CA THR A 234 -15.38 11.76 -10.82
C THR A 234 -14.78 10.75 -11.81
N ARG A 235 -15.52 10.42 -12.88
CA ARG A 235 -15.08 9.45 -13.90
C ARG A 235 -13.93 9.98 -14.75
N GLU A 236 -13.98 11.26 -15.14
CA GLU A 236 -12.92 11.90 -15.92
C GLU A 236 -11.63 11.99 -15.12
N ILE A 237 -11.73 12.31 -13.82
CA ILE A 237 -10.59 12.35 -12.90
C ILE A 237 -9.98 10.95 -12.70
N LEU A 238 -10.82 9.93 -12.47
CA LEU A 238 -10.37 8.55 -12.40
C LEU A 238 -9.59 8.15 -13.66
N LYS A 239 -10.15 8.39 -14.85
CA LYS A 239 -9.50 8.05 -16.13
C LYS A 239 -8.17 8.79 -16.29
N ALA A 240 -8.11 10.07 -15.94
CA ALA A 240 -6.89 10.87 -16.04
C ALA A 240 -5.79 10.35 -15.11
N LEU A 241 -6.12 10.02 -13.85
CA LEU A 241 -5.18 9.44 -12.90
C LEU A 241 -4.72 8.04 -13.33
N LEU A 242 -5.62 7.19 -13.80
CA LEU A 242 -5.29 5.87 -14.33
C LEU A 242 -4.37 5.96 -15.56
N ALA A 243 -4.62 6.91 -16.47
CA ALA A 243 -3.77 7.14 -17.63
C ALA A 243 -2.35 7.61 -17.22
N PHE A 244 -2.26 8.51 -16.24
CA PHE A 244 -1.00 8.95 -15.66
C PHE A 244 -0.20 7.79 -15.05
N LEU A 245 -0.83 6.98 -14.20
CA LEU A 245 -0.18 5.81 -13.60
C LEU A 245 0.24 4.80 -14.67
N ALA A 246 -0.63 4.52 -15.64
CA ALA A 246 -0.34 3.58 -16.71
C ALA A 246 0.87 4.01 -17.56
N ALA A 247 0.96 5.28 -17.91
CA ALA A 247 2.06 5.82 -18.69
C ALA A 247 3.39 5.93 -17.92
N SER A 248 3.37 5.76 -16.59
CA SER A 248 4.56 5.84 -15.75
C SER A 248 5.52 4.66 -15.94
N PRO A 249 6.81 4.81 -15.59
CA PRO A 249 7.76 3.70 -15.64
C PRO A 249 7.57 2.66 -14.53
N ALA A 250 6.62 2.83 -13.59
CA ALA A 250 6.35 1.87 -12.52
C ALA A 250 6.35 0.43 -13.02
N ARG A 251 6.94 -0.48 -12.24
CA ARG A 251 7.03 -1.90 -12.59
C ARG A 251 5.65 -2.53 -12.73
N LEU A 252 4.72 -2.16 -11.85
CA LEU A 252 3.33 -2.60 -11.84
C LEU A 252 2.40 -1.41 -11.57
N VAL A 253 1.20 -1.46 -12.13
CA VAL A 253 0.09 -0.58 -11.77
C VAL A 253 -1.02 -1.46 -11.19
N ILE A 254 -1.43 -1.19 -9.96
CA ILE A 254 -2.53 -1.86 -9.29
C ILE A 254 -3.76 -0.96 -9.38
N VAL A 255 -4.85 -1.52 -9.88
CA VAL A 255 -6.15 -0.86 -9.97
C VAL A 255 -7.10 -1.57 -9.02
N ASN A 256 -7.63 -0.84 -8.03
CA ASN A 256 -8.66 -1.37 -7.17
C ASN A 256 -9.97 -1.48 -7.96
N LEU A 257 -10.64 -2.62 -7.84
CA LEU A 257 -11.82 -2.90 -8.65
C LEU A 257 -12.95 -1.91 -8.32
N GLU A 258 -13.09 -1.57 -7.04
CA GLU A 258 -14.03 -0.61 -6.48
C GLU A 258 -13.99 0.77 -7.15
N ASP A 259 -12.80 1.22 -7.53
CA ASP A 259 -12.63 2.50 -8.20
C ASP A 259 -13.24 2.48 -9.61
N LEU A 260 -13.20 1.33 -10.31
CA LEU A 260 -13.69 1.21 -11.71
C LEU A 260 -15.20 1.46 -11.83
N TRP A 261 -15.96 1.21 -10.77
CA TRP A 261 -17.39 1.52 -10.68
C TRP A 261 -17.72 2.65 -9.70
N LEU A 262 -16.73 3.46 -9.33
CA LEU A 262 -16.88 4.65 -8.49
C LEU A 262 -17.55 4.34 -7.15
N GLU A 263 -17.05 3.32 -6.47
CA GLU A 263 -17.52 3.02 -5.11
C GLU A 263 -17.31 4.20 -4.16
N LEU A 264 -18.23 4.42 -3.23
CA LEU A 264 -18.11 5.49 -2.24
C LEU A 264 -17.72 4.99 -0.85
N ASN A 265 -17.96 3.72 -0.56
CA ASN A 265 -17.73 3.18 0.78
C ASN A 265 -16.39 2.43 0.86
N PRO A 266 -15.56 2.71 1.88
CA PRO A 266 -14.31 2.00 2.09
C PRO A 266 -14.54 0.55 2.53
N GLN A 267 -13.53 -0.29 2.30
CA GLN A 267 -13.49 -1.67 2.80
C GLN A 267 -13.02 -1.75 4.25
N ASN A 268 -12.07 -0.89 4.60
CA ASN A 268 -11.50 -0.73 5.92
C ASN A 268 -11.35 0.76 6.24
N VAL A 269 -11.60 1.14 7.50
CA VAL A 269 -11.29 2.47 8.03
C VAL A 269 -10.34 2.27 9.20
N PRO A 270 -9.03 2.54 9.04
CA PRO A 270 -8.06 2.33 10.10
C PRO A 270 -8.43 3.11 11.38
N GLY A 271 -8.08 2.53 12.53
CA GLY A 271 -8.44 3.10 13.85
C GLY A 271 -9.88 2.84 14.29
N THR A 272 -10.63 1.97 13.60
CA THR A 272 -11.99 1.57 14.00
C THR A 272 -12.08 0.07 14.31
N TRP A 273 -13.03 -0.30 15.17
CA TRP A 273 -13.36 -1.68 15.50
C TRP A 273 -14.85 -1.99 15.32
N ARG A 274 -15.71 -1.51 16.21
CA ARG A 274 -17.17 -1.75 16.17
C ARG A 274 -17.92 -0.62 15.47
N GLU A 275 -17.26 0.51 15.28
CA GLU A 275 -17.78 1.72 14.69
C GLU A 275 -18.01 1.56 13.18
N HIS A 276 -17.19 0.74 12.51
CA HIS A 276 -17.28 0.46 11.07
C HIS A 276 -17.19 -1.06 10.81
N PRO A 277 -17.97 -1.61 9.85
CA PRO A 277 -17.93 -3.03 9.50
C PRO A 277 -16.71 -3.40 8.63
N ASN A 278 -15.50 -3.19 9.15
CA ASN A 278 -14.24 -3.48 8.45
C ASN A 278 -14.24 -4.92 7.92
N TRP A 279 -13.79 -5.10 6.68
CA TRP A 279 -13.61 -6.41 6.03
C TRP A 279 -14.89 -7.24 5.81
N LYS A 280 -16.07 -6.66 6.04
CA LYS A 280 -17.37 -7.36 5.89
C LYS A 280 -18.12 -6.96 4.63
N ARG A 281 -17.67 -5.91 3.95
CA ARG A 281 -18.36 -5.39 2.77
C ARG A 281 -18.05 -6.28 1.56
N ARG A 282 -19.11 -6.63 0.83
CA ARG A 282 -19.03 -7.37 -0.43
C ARG A 282 -18.88 -6.37 -1.58
N LEU A 283 -18.33 -6.85 -2.71
CA LEU A 283 -18.36 -6.09 -3.95
C LEU A 283 -19.80 -5.79 -4.33
N ARG A 284 -20.04 -4.56 -4.80
CA ARG A 284 -21.37 -4.12 -5.26
C ARG A 284 -21.80 -4.83 -6.54
N LEU A 285 -20.83 -5.19 -7.37
CA LEU A 285 -21.02 -5.90 -8.63
C LEU A 285 -20.47 -7.32 -8.52
N SER A 286 -21.17 -8.29 -9.11
CA SER A 286 -20.62 -9.64 -9.33
C SER A 286 -19.51 -9.62 -10.38
N LEU A 287 -18.74 -10.71 -10.45
CA LEU A 287 -17.71 -10.89 -11.47
C LEU A 287 -18.29 -10.74 -12.89
N GLU A 288 -19.46 -11.34 -13.14
CA GLU A 288 -20.14 -11.29 -14.44
C GLU A 288 -20.63 -9.87 -14.77
N GLN A 289 -21.11 -9.14 -13.77
CA GLN A 289 -21.62 -7.79 -13.96
C GLN A 289 -20.50 -6.82 -14.35
N PHE A 290 -19.40 -6.76 -13.61
CA PHE A 290 -18.33 -5.82 -13.95
C PHE A 290 -17.49 -6.27 -15.14
N ALA A 291 -17.43 -7.58 -15.44
CA ALA A 291 -16.77 -8.07 -16.65
C ALA A 291 -17.47 -7.61 -17.94
N GLY A 292 -18.78 -7.36 -17.89
CA GLY A 292 -19.58 -6.82 -19.00
C GLY A 292 -19.81 -5.30 -18.94
N ASP A 293 -19.36 -4.61 -17.90
CA ASP A 293 -19.60 -3.18 -17.73
C ASP A 293 -18.73 -2.37 -18.69
N ALA A 294 -19.36 -1.62 -19.59
CA ALA A 294 -18.68 -0.85 -20.63
C ALA A 294 -17.69 0.17 -20.06
N ALA A 295 -18.00 0.77 -18.91
CA ALA A 295 -17.20 1.80 -18.30
C ALA A 295 -15.97 1.22 -17.57
N VAL A 296 -16.12 0.04 -16.97
CA VAL A 296 -15.01 -0.76 -16.43
C VAL A 296 -14.07 -1.19 -17.56
N ILE A 297 -14.62 -1.77 -18.63
CA ILE A 297 -13.84 -2.20 -19.80
C ILE A 297 -13.07 -1.03 -20.42
N GLU A 298 -13.70 0.13 -20.57
CA GLU A 298 -13.06 1.32 -21.12
C GLU A 298 -11.89 1.79 -20.25
N ALA A 299 -12.06 1.84 -18.92
CA ALA A 299 -10.99 2.21 -18.00
C ALA A 299 -9.81 1.22 -18.04
N LEU A 300 -10.08 -0.08 -18.11
CA LEU A 300 -9.04 -1.10 -18.23
C LEU A 300 -8.32 -1.06 -19.58
N LYS A 301 -9.04 -0.83 -20.69
CA LYS A 301 -8.44 -0.62 -22.01
C LYS A 301 -7.56 0.63 -22.04
N LEU A 302 -7.97 1.70 -21.37
CA LEU A 302 -7.15 2.90 -21.21
C LEU A 302 -5.83 2.58 -20.50
N VAL A 303 -5.87 1.86 -19.38
CA VAL A 303 -4.66 1.41 -18.68
C VAL A 303 -3.79 0.53 -19.60
N ASP A 304 -4.36 -0.51 -20.23
CA ASP A 304 -3.64 -1.44 -21.11
C ASP A 304 -2.95 -0.70 -22.27
N SER A 305 -3.65 0.20 -22.94
CA SER A 305 -3.11 0.98 -24.08
C SER A 305 -1.97 1.94 -23.72
N ARG A 306 -1.84 2.31 -22.44
CA ARG A 306 -0.86 3.28 -21.96
C ARG A 306 0.31 2.64 -21.23
N ARG A 307 0.19 1.38 -20.82
CA ARG A 307 1.31 0.62 -20.25
C ARG A 307 2.36 0.39 -21.33
N PRO A 308 3.63 0.77 -21.11
CA PRO A 308 4.70 0.44 -22.03
C PRO A 308 4.94 -1.08 -22.00
N GLY A 309 4.43 -1.79 -23.01
CA GLY A 309 4.71 -3.21 -23.25
C GLY A 309 3.49 -4.13 -23.33
N ARG A 310 2.87 -4.19 -24.52
CA ARG A 310 2.49 -5.46 -25.17
C ARG A 310 3.21 -5.51 -26.52
N SER A 311 4.49 -5.83 -26.51
CA SER A 311 5.04 -6.58 -27.64
C SER A 311 4.73 -8.04 -27.34
N ASP A 312 3.70 -8.59 -27.99
CA ASP A 312 3.44 -10.03 -27.98
C ASP A 312 4.60 -10.73 -28.70
N GLU A 313 5.66 -11.09 -27.96
CA GLU A 313 6.51 -12.28 -28.12
C GLU A 313 7.76 -12.16 -27.23
N PRO A 314 8.18 -13.25 -26.55
CA PRO A 314 9.51 -13.32 -25.97
C PRO A 314 10.54 -13.56 -27.08
N THR A 315 10.89 -12.52 -27.84
CA THR A 315 12.07 -12.56 -28.71
C THR A 315 13.31 -12.25 -27.87
N ARG A 316 14.16 -13.26 -27.69
CA ARG A 316 15.52 -13.08 -27.17
C ARG A 316 16.29 -12.20 -28.17
N PRO A 317 17.04 -11.18 -27.72
CA PRO A 317 17.89 -10.41 -28.63
C PRO A 317 19.15 -11.21 -28.95
N ALA A 318 19.24 -11.79 -30.17
CA ALA A 318 20.46 -11.96 -31.00
C ALA A 318 20.40 -13.11 -32.03
N GLU A 319 19.29 -13.30 -32.75
CA GLU A 319 19.34 -13.95 -34.08
C GLU A 319 18.84 -12.93 -35.12
N LEU A 320 19.68 -11.91 -35.34
CA LEU A 320 19.66 -11.13 -36.57
C LEU A 320 20.74 -11.73 -37.47
N GLU A 321 20.25 -12.30 -38.56
CA GLU A 321 20.92 -12.65 -39.80
C GLU A 321 22.32 -12.04 -40.00
N ALA A 322 23.30 -12.93 -40.14
CA ALA A 322 24.35 -12.76 -41.13
C ALA A 322 24.23 -13.93 -42.10
N ALA A 323 23.32 -13.81 -43.08
CA ALA A 323 23.40 -14.59 -44.31
C ALA A 323 24.29 -13.80 -45.30
N SER A 324 25.57 -14.21 -45.34
CA SER A 324 26.48 -14.31 -46.51
C SER A 324 26.79 -13.04 -47.34
N PRO A 325 27.97 -13.01 -47.99
CA PRO A 325 28.18 -13.78 -49.22
C PRO A 325 29.03 -15.04 -49.07
#